data_AF-A0A6P5AFG0-F1
#
_entry.id   AF-A0A6P5AFG0-F1
#
_cell.length_a   1.000
_cell.length_b   1.000
_cell.length_c   1.000
_cell.angle_alpha   90.00
_cell.angle_beta   90.00
_cell.angle_gamma   90.00
#
_symmetry.space_group_name_H-M   'P 1'
#
loop_
_entity.id
_entity.type
_entity.pdbx_description
1 polymer ?
#
loop_
_entity_poly.entity_id
_entity_poly.type
_entity_poly.pdbx_seq_one_letter_code
_entity_poly.pdbx_strand_id
1 'polypeptide(L)'
;MAGGGQRKTSSGGKIRKPRKKQRFSALNALSHAKRGVGKGSRSRTFVPPVGYTVTAYEKSQVMTTPGKHRYRSVDSAAETVRERGFNKSLIFETSSEEDQPSTSANTESTPCEPTTSSPLSEETLDTSASTWKAMAKSMFIAYGDSVGYLIDQVNAKRNCSTKGCNGILVPWKTERVGLGGNLRAVFMCTGCKGGGVTFDASTYLREEKRQVAGHSLALSFILNGNTYEKYNQALHLGLGIPIFSFNTYYNILSKAYPHVHNILDVQMKKARANMKEMDPTKVGSWKRAVTSGDGVYHTRGHHSKNMSVLLVDYCENALLAAVHLCMRGKDVTTADSVPLFPGTSKSAEGYGFELIWEELKHEGMEVEVHWQDADSTSEKSFKKFFSKSKVMYCGGHVGRAHGKQLEKLASMKTFSKGYKQRHSTYELDKLKCVCINKHHSATCGCIRPNMIKQAKINHFAALVQSGTDAALYAKRMRALGQHHARNIHEWKDGSCDFHGKKRCSCKKCDPLDVQCTGEMYKTSHPLTCPMHSMAYEIECEERAAKAKDVIHPEMGRGHSNYPEARNNVLIRYRSKSISLNRLAYCLWTDVGLLQGNMSWCFREFGPAYHWIVEVYRAMELPVPE
;
A
#
# COMPACT_ATOMS: atom_id res chain seq x y z
N MET A 1 32.89 -60.95 -46.38
CA MET A 1 33.74 -60.99 -45.18
C MET A 1 33.94 -59.56 -44.68
N ALA A 2 33.75 -59.37 -43.37
CA ALA A 2 34.23 -58.31 -42.47
C ALA A 2 34.25 -56.86 -42.99
N GLY A 3 33.46 -55.92 -42.45
CA GLY A 3 33.58 -55.38 -41.08
C GLY A 3 34.35 -54.04 -41.18
N GLY A 4 33.97 -52.90 -40.62
CA GLY A 4 33.20 -52.56 -39.43
C GLY A 4 33.96 -51.39 -38.78
N GLY A 5 33.32 -50.22 -38.65
CA GLY A 5 33.99 -49.03 -38.09
C GLY A 5 33.07 -47.82 -37.95
N GLN A 6 32.20 -47.85 -36.94
CA GLN A 6 31.33 -46.76 -36.53
C GLN A 6 32.10 -45.46 -36.20
N ARG A 7 31.74 -44.34 -36.82
CA ARG A 7 32.04 -42.99 -36.31
C ARG A 7 30.83 -42.48 -35.52
N LYS A 8 31.00 -42.39 -34.20
CA LYS A 8 30.05 -41.77 -33.26
C LYS A 8 29.97 -40.26 -33.50
N THR A 9 28.76 -39.78 -33.68
CA THR A 9 28.36 -38.36 -33.62
C THR A 9 28.54 -37.83 -32.20
N SER A 10 29.39 -36.82 -32.00
CA SER A 10 29.48 -36.09 -30.74
C SER A 10 28.34 -35.09 -30.64
N SER A 11 27.59 -35.20 -29.55
CA SER A 11 26.49 -34.34 -29.15
C SER A 11 26.98 -32.94 -28.77
N GLY A 12 26.47 -31.92 -29.46
CA GLY A 12 26.66 -30.52 -29.10
C GLY A 12 26.04 -30.22 -27.73
N GLY A 13 26.89 -29.97 -26.74
CA GLY A 13 26.51 -29.74 -25.35
C GLY A 13 25.71 -28.46 -25.13
N LYS A 14 24.63 -28.58 -24.36
CA LYS A 14 23.89 -27.46 -23.77
C LYS A 14 24.83 -26.58 -22.95
N ILE A 15 24.95 -25.31 -23.32
CA ILE A 15 25.59 -24.27 -22.50
C ILE A 15 24.81 -24.13 -21.19
N ARG A 16 25.37 -24.63 -20.09
CA ARG A 16 24.85 -24.44 -18.73
C ARG A 16 25.00 -22.98 -18.33
N LYS A 17 23.88 -22.25 -18.18
CA LYS A 17 23.84 -20.95 -17.49
C LYS A 17 24.49 -21.09 -16.11
N PRO A 18 25.41 -20.19 -15.69
CA PRO A 18 25.99 -20.28 -14.36
C PRO A 18 24.91 -20.07 -13.30
N ARG A 19 24.85 -21.01 -12.34
CA ARG A 19 23.82 -21.09 -11.29
C ARG A 19 23.82 -19.82 -10.43
N LYS A 20 22.71 -19.07 -10.47
CA LYS A 20 22.38 -17.95 -9.56
C LYS A 20 22.74 -18.23 -8.09
N LYS A 21 22.69 -19.50 -7.64
CA LYS A 21 23.10 -19.99 -6.30
C LYS A 21 24.50 -19.57 -5.81
N GLN A 22 25.53 -19.56 -6.65
CA GLN A 22 26.90 -19.22 -6.20
C GLN A 22 27.09 -17.71 -5.91
N ARG A 23 26.32 -16.85 -6.59
CA ARG A 23 26.35 -15.39 -6.37
C ARG A 23 25.71 -15.00 -5.03
N PHE A 24 24.79 -15.82 -4.49
CA PHE A 24 24.09 -15.58 -3.22
C PHE A 24 24.93 -15.86 -1.96
N SER A 25 25.88 -16.80 -1.99
CA SER A 25 26.70 -17.06 -0.80
C SER A 25 27.76 -15.97 -0.58
N ALA A 26 28.30 -15.39 -1.66
CA ALA A 26 29.30 -14.33 -1.61
C ALA A 26 28.76 -13.03 -0.98
N LEU A 27 27.52 -12.64 -1.29
CA LEU A 27 26.87 -11.45 -0.73
C LEU A 27 26.50 -11.63 0.75
N ASN A 28 26.06 -12.83 1.15
CA ASN A 28 25.80 -13.15 2.55
C ASN A 28 27.09 -13.18 3.38
N ALA A 29 28.18 -13.74 2.84
CA ALA A 29 29.48 -13.74 3.50
C ALA A 29 30.01 -12.32 3.76
N LEU A 30 29.86 -11.40 2.81
CA LEU A 30 30.24 -9.98 2.95
C LEU A 30 29.39 -9.23 4.00
N SER A 31 28.10 -9.58 4.13
CA SER A 31 27.20 -9.01 5.14
C SER A 31 27.50 -9.53 6.55
N HIS A 32 27.89 -10.81 6.66
CA HIS A 32 28.28 -11.43 7.94
C HIS A 32 29.66 -10.96 8.42
N ALA A 33 30.64 -10.83 7.53
CA ALA A 33 31.98 -10.34 7.87
C ALA A 33 31.98 -8.89 8.41
N LYS A 34 30.99 -8.06 8.02
CA LYS A 34 30.83 -6.67 8.50
C LYS A 34 30.14 -6.53 9.85
N ARG A 35 29.56 -7.61 10.41
CA ARG A 35 28.82 -7.55 11.68
C ARG A 35 29.51 -8.43 12.71
N GLY A 36 30.44 -7.82 13.46
CA GLY A 36 30.98 -8.43 14.68
C GLY A 36 29.86 -8.97 15.56
N VAL A 37 30.05 -10.18 16.09
CA VAL A 37 29.06 -10.94 16.84
C VAL A 37 28.89 -10.32 18.24
N GLY A 38 28.05 -9.30 18.36
CA GLY A 38 27.72 -8.64 19.63
C GLY A 38 26.59 -9.34 20.37
N LYS A 39 26.79 -9.60 21.68
CA LYS A 39 25.85 -10.17 22.67
C LYS A 39 24.57 -9.33 22.86
N GLY A 40 23.69 -9.32 21.86
CA GLY A 40 22.39 -8.62 21.90
C GLY A 40 21.20 -9.45 21.40
N SER A 41 21.38 -10.75 21.15
CA SER A 41 20.28 -11.64 20.79
C SER A 41 19.55 -12.14 22.03
N ARG A 42 18.36 -11.57 22.26
CA ARG A 42 17.23 -12.14 23.03
C ARG A 42 17.48 -12.38 24.54
N SER A 43 17.05 -11.43 25.36
CA SER A 43 16.49 -11.72 26.68
C SER A 43 14.96 -11.65 26.55
N ARG A 44 14.26 -12.77 26.78
CA ARG A 44 12.81 -12.84 26.95
C ARG A 44 12.56 -12.82 28.46
N THR A 45 12.25 -11.67 29.03
CA THR A 45 11.88 -11.59 30.45
C THR A 45 10.37 -11.77 30.59
N PHE A 46 9.95 -12.94 31.06
CA PHE A 46 8.56 -13.26 31.45
C PHE A 46 8.42 -13.01 32.95
N VAL A 47 7.41 -12.25 33.37
CA VAL A 47 7.13 -11.99 34.79
C VAL A 47 6.04 -12.98 35.24
N PRO A 48 6.33 -13.90 36.18
CA PRO A 48 5.36 -14.89 36.64
C PRO A 48 4.29 -14.25 37.55
N PRO A 49 3.08 -14.83 37.65
CA PRO A 49 2.04 -14.40 38.58
C PRO A 49 2.49 -14.46 40.05
N VAL A 50 1.86 -13.64 40.90
CA VAL A 50 2.16 -13.57 42.35
C VAL A 50 2.02 -14.95 43.00
N GLY A 51 3.06 -15.38 43.73
CA GLY A 51 3.14 -16.68 44.40
C GLY A 51 3.83 -17.81 43.60
N TYR A 52 4.16 -17.59 42.33
CA TYR A 52 4.88 -18.56 41.51
C TYR A 52 6.38 -18.30 41.56
N THR A 53 7.18 -19.36 41.70
CA THR A 53 8.65 -19.27 41.69
C THR A 53 9.20 -19.82 40.38
N VAL A 54 10.13 -19.09 39.75
CA VAL A 54 10.78 -19.51 38.50
C VAL A 54 12.25 -19.77 38.77
N THR A 55 12.69 -21.01 38.55
CA THR A 55 14.08 -21.42 38.68
C THR A 55 14.68 -21.61 37.29
N ALA A 56 15.73 -20.85 36.97
CA ALA A 56 16.44 -20.96 35.70
C ALA A 56 17.56 -22.02 35.78
N TYR A 57 17.60 -22.91 34.80
CA TYR A 57 18.67 -23.87 34.54
C TYR A 57 19.40 -23.49 33.24
N GLU A 58 20.60 -24.03 33.06
CA GLU A 58 21.52 -23.68 31.95
C GLU A 58 20.90 -23.78 30.54
N LYS A 59 19.85 -24.60 30.38
CA LYS A 59 19.12 -24.79 29.11
C LYS A 59 17.59 -24.65 29.22
N SER A 60 17.02 -24.31 30.37
CA SER A 60 15.56 -24.24 30.56
C SER A 60 15.12 -23.39 31.75
N GLN A 61 13.84 -23.06 31.85
CA GLN A 61 13.25 -22.44 33.04
C GLN A 61 12.11 -23.33 33.56
N VAL A 62 12.09 -23.57 34.87
CA VAL A 62 11.05 -24.38 35.54
C VAL A 62 10.25 -23.46 36.45
N MET A 63 8.93 -23.44 36.28
CA MET A 63 8.03 -22.66 37.12
C MET A 63 7.32 -23.57 38.13
N THR A 64 7.30 -23.17 39.40
CA THR A 64 6.65 -23.90 40.48
C THR A 64 5.50 -23.08 41.05
N THR A 65 4.30 -23.68 41.15
CA THR A 65 3.14 -23.05 41.77
C THR A 65 3.24 -23.05 43.31
N PRO A 66 2.43 -22.23 44.00
CA PRO A 66 2.26 -22.31 45.47
C PRO A 66 1.91 -23.73 45.96
N GLY A 67 1.19 -24.52 45.14
CA GLY A 67 0.86 -25.92 45.41
C GLY A 67 1.97 -26.93 45.09
N LYS A 68 3.22 -26.48 44.89
CA LYS A 68 4.42 -27.28 44.59
C LYS A 68 4.39 -28.08 43.28
N HIS A 69 3.44 -27.82 42.37
CA HIS A 69 3.46 -28.39 41.03
C HIS A 69 4.49 -27.68 40.15
N ARG A 70 5.32 -28.46 39.43
CA ARG A 70 6.43 -27.98 38.60
C ARG A 70 6.10 -28.10 37.12
N TYR A 71 6.26 -27.00 36.39
CA TYR A 71 6.08 -26.93 34.93
C TYR A 71 7.43 -26.73 34.26
N ARG A 72 7.82 -27.66 33.39
CA ARG A 72 9.14 -27.68 32.72
C ARG A 72 9.15 -26.94 31.37
N SER A 73 8.00 -26.50 30.88
CA SER A 73 7.87 -25.65 29.70
C SER A 73 6.81 -24.57 29.93
N VAL A 74 6.98 -23.43 29.27
CA VAL A 74 6.02 -22.31 29.29
C VAL A 74 4.66 -22.75 28.74
N ASP A 75 4.68 -23.64 27.75
CA ASP A 75 3.46 -24.15 27.11
C ASP A 75 2.65 -25.05 28.06
N SER A 76 3.32 -25.92 28.82
CA SER A 76 2.71 -26.77 29.85
C SER A 76 2.07 -25.94 30.99
N ALA A 77 2.72 -24.86 31.40
CA ALA A 77 2.15 -23.95 32.39
C ALA A 77 0.94 -23.18 31.85
N ALA A 78 0.96 -22.79 30.59
CA ALA A 78 -0.13 -22.06 29.94
C ALA A 78 -1.37 -22.95 29.72
N GLU A 79 -1.20 -24.25 29.53
CA GLU A 79 -2.29 -25.23 29.42
C GLU A 79 -3.08 -25.36 30.72
N THR A 80 -2.41 -25.57 31.86
CA THR A 80 -3.10 -25.76 33.14
C THR A 80 -3.75 -24.48 33.68
N VAL A 81 -3.21 -23.31 33.35
CA VAL A 81 -3.85 -22.01 33.66
C VAL A 81 -5.15 -21.85 32.85
N ARG A 82 -5.21 -22.44 31.65
CA ARG A 82 -6.40 -22.48 30.77
C ARG A 82 -7.50 -23.35 31.35
N GLU A 83 -7.15 -24.55 31.83
CA GLU A 83 -8.09 -25.47 32.49
C GLU A 83 -8.71 -24.87 33.76
N ARG A 84 -8.00 -23.94 34.41
CA ARG A 84 -8.46 -23.25 35.62
C ARG A 84 -9.27 -21.98 35.36
N GLY A 85 -9.67 -21.73 34.10
CA GLY A 85 -10.65 -20.69 33.77
C GLY A 85 -10.12 -19.26 33.67
N PHE A 86 -8.80 -19.05 33.58
CA PHE A 86 -8.24 -17.72 33.32
C PHE A 86 -8.27 -17.40 31.81
N ASN A 87 -8.97 -16.31 31.45
CA ASN A 87 -9.36 -16.01 30.07
C ASN A 87 -8.25 -15.32 29.24
N LYS A 88 -8.28 -15.56 27.93
CA LYS A 88 -7.22 -15.38 26.92
C LYS A 88 -7.18 -13.96 26.30
N SER A 89 -7.44 -12.90 27.08
CA SER A 89 -7.32 -11.51 26.57
C SER A 89 -5.92 -10.90 26.69
N LEU A 90 -4.98 -11.64 27.25
CA LEU A 90 -3.56 -11.27 27.30
C LEU A 90 -2.75 -12.44 26.74
N ILE A 91 -2.12 -12.20 25.58
CA ILE A 91 -1.05 -12.99 24.91
C ILE A 91 -1.51 -13.78 23.66
N PHE A 92 -0.86 -13.44 22.54
CA PHE A 92 -1.09 -13.82 21.14
C PHE A 92 -0.88 -15.31 20.77
N GLU A 93 -1.69 -15.73 19.78
CA GLU A 93 -1.58 -16.74 18.69
C GLU A 93 -0.41 -17.74 18.60
N THR A 94 -0.73 -19.04 18.42
CA THR A 94 -0.39 -19.86 17.22
C THR A 94 -1.09 -21.23 17.24
N SER A 95 -1.37 -21.77 16.05
CA SER A 95 -2.07 -23.04 15.72
C SER A 95 -1.13 -24.11 15.14
N SER A 96 -1.46 -25.40 15.35
CA SER A 96 -1.14 -26.60 14.54
C SER A 96 -2.18 -27.68 14.88
N GLU A 97 -3.01 -28.17 13.94
CA GLU A 97 -2.91 -29.43 13.13
C GLU A 97 -2.96 -30.71 14.01
N GLU A 98 -3.74 -31.78 13.80
CA GLU A 98 -4.42 -32.41 12.64
C GLU A 98 -5.69 -33.19 13.12
N ASP A 99 -6.60 -33.57 12.22
CA ASP A 99 -7.17 -34.95 12.18
C ASP A 99 -8.06 -35.18 10.94
N GLN A 100 -7.91 -36.37 10.33
CA GLN A 100 -8.79 -36.90 9.27
C GLN A 100 -10.12 -37.44 9.87
N PRO A 101 -11.18 -37.72 9.07
CA PRO A 101 -11.29 -39.09 8.52
C PRO A 101 -12.08 -39.27 7.19
N SER A 102 -11.76 -40.41 6.57
CA SER A 102 -12.61 -41.44 5.92
C SER A 102 -13.50 -41.14 4.69
N THR A 103 -13.22 -42.00 3.69
CA THR A 103 -13.97 -42.45 2.51
C THR A 103 -15.40 -42.97 2.75
N SER A 104 -16.30 -42.72 1.79
CA SER A 104 -17.32 -43.69 1.33
C SER A 104 -17.85 -43.31 -0.07
N ALA A 105 -18.41 -44.30 -0.76
CA ALA A 105 -18.48 -44.45 -2.21
C ALA A 105 -19.81 -44.00 -2.87
N ASN A 106 -19.70 -43.77 -4.19
CA ASN A 106 -20.64 -44.00 -5.30
C ASN A 106 -22.16 -44.02 -5.03
N THR A 107 -22.92 -43.22 -5.78
CA THR A 107 -23.94 -43.76 -6.71
C THR A 107 -24.24 -42.78 -7.84
N GLU A 108 -24.12 -43.25 -9.08
CA GLU A 108 -24.63 -42.64 -10.31
C GLU A 108 -26.16 -42.74 -10.37
N SER A 109 -26.83 -41.75 -10.98
CA SER A 109 -28.06 -41.98 -11.75
C SER A 109 -28.23 -40.90 -12.82
N THR A 110 -28.28 -41.37 -14.06
CA THR A 110 -28.55 -40.65 -15.32
C THR A 110 -30.08 -40.55 -15.57
N PRO A 111 -30.57 -39.83 -16.60
CA PRO A 111 -31.78 -39.01 -16.54
C PRO A 111 -32.97 -39.61 -17.31
N CYS A 112 -34.18 -39.09 -17.06
CA CYS A 112 -35.36 -39.33 -17.91
C CYS A 112 -36.00 -37.99 -18.35
N GLU A 113 -35.94 -37.71 -19.65
CA GLU A 113 -36.99 -37.02 -20.44
C GLU A 113 -38.06 -38.07 -20.86
N PRO A 114 -39.26 -37.74 -21.40
CA PRO A 114 -39.68 -36.58 -22.21
C PRO A 114 -41.05 -35.97 -21.74
N THR A 115 -41.66 -34.91 -22.32
CA THR A 115 -42.27 -34.87 -23.66
C THR A 115 -42.81 -33.48 -24.00
N THR A 116 -42.70 -33.18 -25.28
CA THR A 116 -43.20 -32.07 -26.10
C THR A 116 -44.72 -31.88 -26.09
N SER A 117 -45.18 -30.64 -26.02
CA SER A 117 -46.34 -30.15 -26.80
C SER A 117 -46.21 -28.64 -27.04
N SER A 118 -46.55 -28.20 -28.25
CA SER A 118 -46.64 -26.81 -28.72
C SER A 118 -48.02 -26.61 -29.36
N PRO A 119 -48.38 -25.42 -29.86
CA PRO A 119 -48.80 -24.23 -29.13
C PRO A 119 -50.26 -23.84 -29.50
N LEU A 120 -50.88 -22.92 -28.77
CA LEU A 120 -52.11 -22.23 -29.19
C LEU A 120 -51.85 -20.71 -29.28
N SER A 121 -52.29 -20.16 -30.41
CA SER A 121 -52.18 -18.82 -31.00
C SER A 121 -52.69 -17.68 -30.10
N GLU A 122 -51.86 -16.66 -29.84
CA GLU A 122 -51.87 -15.29 -30.41
C GLU A 122 -52.89 -14.31 -29.79
N GLU A 123 -52.37 -13.34 -29.04
CA GLU A 123 -52.79 -11.94 -29.13
C GLU A 123 -51.56 -11.04 -28.91
N THR A 124 -51.18 -10.34 -29.97
CA THR A 124 -49.98 -9.51 -30.12
C THR A 124 -50.06 -8.23 -29.26
N LEU A 125 -49.25 -8.17 -28.21
CA LEU A 125 -48.79 -6.92 -27.61
C LEU A 125 -47.37 -6.65 -28.12
N ASP A 126 -47.26 -5.64 -28.98
CA ASP A 126 -46.02 -5.14 -29.57
C ASP A 126 -45.11 -4.58 -28.46
N THR A 127 -44.35 -5.47 -27.83
CA THR A 127 -43.17 -5.12 -27.04
C THR A 127 -41.97 -5.58 -27.83
N SER A 128 -41.34 -4.63 -28.54
CA SER A 128 -40.14 -4.89 -29.33
C SER A 128 -39.02 -5.45 -28.44
N ALA A 129 -38.92 -6.79 -28.46
CA ALA A 129 -37.87 -7.57 -27.79
C ALA A 129 -36.45 -7.22 -28.28
N SER A 130 -36.33 -6.37 -29.30
CA SER A 130 -35.07 -5.82 -29.81
C SER A 130 -34.42 -4.82 -28.85
N THR A 131 -35.19 -4.11 -27.99
CA THR A 131 -34.63 -3.05 -27.14
C THR A 131 -33.84 -3.62 -25.95
N TRP A 132 -34.26 -4.77 -25.41
CA TRP A 132 -33.64 -5.39 -24.24
C TRP A 132 -32.39 -6.23 -24.58
N LYS A 133 -32.29 -6.72 -25.82
CA LYS A 133 -31.13 -7.53 -26.28
C LYS A 133 -29.84 -6.71 -26.44
N ALA A 134 -29.94 -5.37 -26.46
CA ALA A 134 -28.79 -4.47 -26.59
C ALA A 134 -28.21 -4.00 -25.24
N MET A 135 -28.84 -4.31 -24.10
CA MET A 135 -28.31 -3.94 -22.80
C MET A 135 -27.12 -4.83 -22.42
N ALA A 136 -26.03 -4.22 -21.94
CA ALA A 136 -24.89 -4.94 -21.42
C ALA A 136 -25.33 -5.88 -20.27
N LYS A 137 -24.57 -6.96 -20.05
CA LYS A 137 -24.83 -7.90 -18.94
C LYS A 137 -24.56 -7.19 -17.60
N SER A 138 -25.61 -6.65 -16.99
CA SER A 138 -25.54 -5.86 -15.76
C SER A 138 -26.29 -6.53 -14.61
N MET A 139 -25.83 -6.31 -13.38
CA MET A 139 -26.49 -6.80 -12.16
C MET A 139 -27.10 -5.63 -11.40
N PHE A 140 -28.40 -5.71 -11.13
CA PHE A 140 -29.13 -4.74 -10.31
C PHE A 140 -29.34 -5.29 -8.89
N ILE A 141 -28.95 -4.50 -7.89
CA ILE A 141 -29.20 -4.81 -6.48
C ILE A 141 -30.34 -3.92 -6.01
N ALA A 142 -31.41 -4.52 -5.50
CA ALA A 142 -32.58 -3.81 -4.99
C ALA A 142 -32.91 -4.22 -3.55
N TYR A 143 -33.59 -3.34 -2.83
CA TYR A 143 -34.14 -3.66 -1.52
C TYR A 143 -35.39 -4.52 -1.67
N GLY A 144 -35.62 -5.46 -0.75
CA GLY A 144 -36.83 -6.30 -0.76
C GLY A 144 -38.13 -5.49 -0.77
N ASP A 145 -38.13 -4.35 -0.08
CA ASP A 145 -39.26 -3.43 -0.01
C ASP A 145 -39.64 -2.82 -1.37
N SER A 146 -38.68 -2.74 -2.31
CA SER A 146 -38.95 -2.26 -3.67
C SER A 146 -39.91 -3.20 -4.43
N VAL A 147 -39.90 -4.50 -4.11
CA VAL A 147 -40.86 -5.46 -4.65
C VAL A 147 -42.25 -5.25 -4.03
N GLY A 148 -42.32 -4.91 -2.75
CA GLY A 148 -43.56 -4.53 -2.08
C GLY A 148 -44.21 -3.31 -2.75
N TYR A 149 -43.44 -2.25 -2.97
CA TYR A 149 -43.93 -1.04 -3.65
C TYR A 149 -44.41 -1.31 -5.09
N LEU A 150 -43.73 -2.19 -5.83
CA LEU A 150 -44.20 -2.62 -7.14
C LEU A 150 -45.57 -3.31 -7.05
N ILE A 151 -45.75 -4.18 -6.05
CA ILE A 151 -47.01 -4.91 -5.85
C ILE A 151 -48.14 -3.99 -5.41
N ASP A 152 -47.86 -2.99 -4.58
CA ASP A 152 -48.85 -1.96 -4.23
C ASP A 152 -49.35 -1.22 -5.47
N GLN A 153 -48.45 -0.87 -6.41
CA GLN A 153 -48.85 -0.28 -7.69
C GLN A 153 -49.66 -1.23 -8.57
N VAL A 154 -49.34 -2.53 -8.56
CA VAL A 154 -50.13 -3.55 -9.29
C VAL A 154 -51.54 -3.64 -8.69
N ASN A 155 -51.66 -3.74 -7.36
CA ASN A 155 -52.93 -3.79 -6.66
C ASN A 155 -53.79 -2.53 -6.89
N ALA A 156 -53.17 -1.36 -7.03
CA ALA A 156 -53.88 -0.12 -7.31
C ALA A 156 -54.48 -0.04 -8.73
N LYS A 157 -53.96 -0.83 -9.68
CA LYS A 157 -54.30 -0.73 -11.12
C LYS A 157 -54.95 -1.98 -11.71
N ARG A 158 -54.90 -3.12 -11.02
CA ARG A 158 -55.31 -4.43 -11.55
C ARG A 158 -56.08 -5.22 -10.49
N ASN A 159 -57.14 -5.90 -10.94
CA ASN A 159 -57.90 -6.86 -10.13
C ASN A 159 -57.51 -8.30 -10.49
N CYS A 160 -57.83 -9.22 -9.59
CA CYS A 160 -57.66 -10.66 -9.83
C CYS A 160 -58.47 -11.11 -11.05
N SER A 161 -57.88 -11.95 -11.91
CA SER A 161 -58.54 -12.49 -13.10
C SER A 161 -59.58 -13.58 -12.81
N THR A 162 -59.62 -14.11 -11.58
CA THR A 162 -60.62 -15.09 -11.17
C THR A 162 -62.01 -14.44 -11.11
N LYS A 163 -62.99 -15.02 -11.82
CA LYS A 163 -64.37 -14.51 -11.89
C LYS A 163 -64.98 -14.35 -10.49
N GLY A 164 -65.44 -13.14 -10.16
CA GLY A 164 -66.04 -12.82 -8.86
C GLY A 164 -65.04 -12.59 -7.72
N CYS A 165 -63.73 -12.57 -7.98
CA CYS A 165 -62.71 -12.33 -6.96
C CYS A 165 -62.36 -10.84 -6.84
N ASN A 166 -62.50 -10.29 -5.63
CA ASN A 166 -62.10 -8.92 -5.28
C ASN A 166 -60.83 -8.88 -4.40
N GLY A 167 -60.05 -9.97 -4.41
CA GLY A 167 -58.83 -10.08 -3.62
C GLY A 167 -57.66 -9.31 -4.22
N ILE A 168 -56.78 -8.82 -3.35
CA ILE A 168 -55.50 -8.19 -3.69
C ILE A 168 -54.33 -9.17 -3.50
N LEU A 169 -53.21 -8.90 -4.16
CA LEU A 169 -51.96 -9.63 -3.94
C LEU A 169 -51.32 -9.16 -2.64
N VAL A 170 -51.05 -10.09 -1.73
CA VAL A 170 -50.30 -9.82 -0.50
C VAL A 170 -49.06 -10.71 -0.42
N PRO A 171 -47.98 -10.28 0.25
CA PRO A 171 -46.83 -11.14 0.53
C PRO A 171 -47.29 -12.41 1.23
N TRP A 172 -46.97 -13.57 0.66
CA TRP A 172 -47.30 -14.87 1.23
C TRP A 172 -46.07 -15.55 1.82
N LYS A 173 -45.00 -15.62 1.04
CA LYS A 173 -43.76 -16.29 1.45
C LYS A 173 -42.57 -15.61 0.80
N THR A 174 -41.50 -15.44 1.55
CA THR A 174 -40.19 -15.08 1.01
C THR A 174 -39.20 -16.17 1.35
N GLU A 175 -38.57 -16.73 0.33
CA GLU A 175 -37.52 -17.74 0.44
C GLU A 175 -36.19 -17.11 0.00
N ARG A 176 -35.15 -17.27 0.81
CA ARG A 176 -33.78 -16.95 0.37
C ARG A 176 -33.27 -18.14 -0.42
N VAL A 177 -32.97 -17.95 -1.71
CA VAL A 177 -32.64 -19.04 -2.63
C VAL A 177 -31.17 -18.93 -3.05
N GLY A 178 -30.29 -19.71 -2.43
CA GLY A 178 -28.87 -19.73 -2.76
C GLY A 178 -28.05 -18.62 -2.05
N LEU A 179 -26.90 -18.27 -2.61
CA LEU A 179 -25.92 -17.35 -2.02
C LEU A 179 -26.03 -15.94 -2.61
N GLY A 180 -25.57 -14.92 -1.87
CA GLY A 180 -25.49 -13.54 -2.38
C GLY A 180 -26.79 -12.75 -2.31
N GLY A 181 -27.76 -13.17 -1.49
CA GLY A 181 -28.98 -12.40 -1.22
C GLY A 181 -30.12 -12.64 -2.20
N ASN A 182 -29.98 -13.65 -3.07
CA ASN A 182 -31.04 -14.10 -3.96
C ASN A 182 -32.33 -14.41 -3.18
N LEU A 183 -33.44 -13.87 -3.67
CA LEU A 183 -34.74 -13.93 -3.03
C LEU A 183 -35.76 -14.48 -4.03
N ARG A 184 -36.62 -15.37 -3.56
CA ARG A 184 -37.91 -15.72 -4.16
C ARG A 184 -39.00 -15.12 -3.28
N ALA A 185 -39.78 -14.19 -3.82
CA ALA A 185 -40.93 -13.62 -3.14
C ALA A 185 -42.22 -14.11 -3.81
N VAL A 186 -43.06 -14.77 -3.04
CA VAL A 186 -44.36 -15.28 -3.47
C VAL A 186 -45.44 -14.37 -2.90
N PHE A 187 -46.27 -13.84 -3.80
CA PHE A 187 -47.46 -13.07 -3.46
C PHE A 187 -48.69 -13.88 -3.80
N MET A 188 -49.71 -13.87 -2.94
CA MET A 188 -50.95 -14.61 -3.17
C MET A 188 -52.16 -13.69 -3.13
N CYS A 189 -53.16 -14.02 -3.94
CA CYS A 189 -54.45 -13.35 -3.89
C CYS A 189 -55.20 -13.75 -2.61
N THR A 190 -55.62 -12.73 -1.85
CA THR A 190 -56.40 -12.88 -0.61
C THR A 190 -57.80 -13.47 -0.81
N GLY A 191 -58.39 -13.28 -1.99
CA GLY A 191 -59.78 -13.67 -2.28
C GLY A 191 -59.94 -15.12 -2.73
N CYS A 192 -59.23 -15.53 -3.78
CA CYS A 192 -59.43 -16.85 -4.40
C CYS A 192 -58.41 -17.91 -3.94
N LYS A 193 -57.34 -17.55 -3.21
CA LYS A 193 -56.23 -18.42 -2.75
C LYS A 193 -55.57 -19.31 -3.82
N GLY A 194 -56.00 -19.26 -5.08
CA GLY A 194 -55.52 -20.10 -6.18
C GLY A 194 -54.61 -19.40 -7.19
N GLY A 195 -54.49 -18.07 -7.12
CA GLY A 195 -53.59 -17.29 -7.98
C GLY A 195 -52.48 -16.64 -7.17
N GLY A 196 -51.23 -17.06 -7.40
CA GLY A 196 -50.04 -16.45 -6.83
C GLY A 196 -49.08 -15.97 -7.92
N VAL A 197 -48.36 -14.88 -7.64
CA VAL A 197 -47.28 -14.37 -8.49
C VAL A 197 -45.97 -14.57 -7.75
N THR A 198 -45.02 -15.20 -8.42
CA THR A 198 -43.67 -15.43 -7.88
C THR A 198 -42.70 -14.47 -8.54
N PHE A 199 -41.96 -13.73 -7.73
CA PHE A 199 -40.83 -12.91 -8.14
C PHE A 199 -39.55 -13.63 -7.72
N ASP A 200 -38.82 -14.13 -8.72
CA ASP A 200 -37.50 -14.69 -8.53
C ASP A 200 -36.46 -13.61 -8.87
N ALA A 201 -35.52 -13.34 -7.96
CA ALA A 201 -34.30 -12.63 -8.30
C ALA A 201 -33.65 -13.35 -9.49
N SER A 202 -33.38 -12.61 -10.58
CA SER A 202 -33.06 -13.26 -11.86
C SER A 202 -31.88 -14.22 -11.69
N THR A 203 -32.11 -15.49 -12.00
CA THR A 203 -31.03 -16.43 -12.25
C THR A 203 -30.50 -16.17 -13.66
N TYR A 204 -29.92 -15.01 -13.90
CA TYR A 204 -29.06 -14.86 -15.06
C TYR A 204 -27.89 -15.81 -14.82
N LEU A 205 -27.97 -17.02 -15.38
CA LEU A 205 -26.92 -17.74 -16.09
C LEU A 205 -27.34 -19.17 -16.40
N ARG A 206 -26.86 -19.61 -17.57
CA ARG A 206 -26.71 -21.01 -17.99
C ARG A 206 -26.53 -21.92 -16.77
N GLU A 207 -27.18 -23.07 -16.78
CA GLU A 207 -27.32 -24.02 -15.67
C GLU A 207 -26.01 -24.33 -14.88
N GLU A 208 -24.84 -24.05 -15.48
CA GLU A 208 -23.50 -24.22 -14.94
C GLU A 208 -23.07 -23.21 -13.84
N LYS A 209 -23.70 -22.04 -13.67
CA LYS A 209 -23.24 -21.03 -12.67
C LYS A 209 -24.36 -20.55 -11.71
N ARG A 210 -24.94 -21.47 -10.93
CA ARG A 210 -26.00 -21.24 -9.91
C ARG A 210 -25.70 -20.18 -8.82
N GLN A 211 -24.52 -19.57 -8.77
CA GLN A 211 -24.06 -18.70 -7.67
C GLN A 211 -23.41 -17.39 -8.13
N VAL A 212 -23.77 -16.87 -9.31
CA VAL A 212 -23.07 -15.70 -9.88
C VAL A 212 -23.27 -14.41 -9.12
N ALA A 213 -24.46 -14.17 -8.58
CA ALA A 213 -24.68 -13.02 -7.69
C ALA A 213 -23.75 -13.09 -6.47
N GLY A 214 -23.65 -14.26 -5.84
CA GLY A 214 -22.70 -14.52 -4.76
C GLY A 214 -21.24 -14.28 -5.18
N HIS A 215 -20.81 -14.80 -6.34
CA HIS A 215 -19.44 -14.61 -6.84
C HIS A 215 -19.14 -13.14 -7.12
N SER A 216 -20.10 -12.42 -7.72
CA SER A 216 -19.98 -10.99 -8.04
C SER A 216 -19.87 -10.15 -6.77
N LEU A 217 -20.66 -10.47 -5.75
CA LEU A 217 -20.63 -9.81 -4.46
C LEU A 217 -19.32 -10.12 -3.70
N ALA A 218 -18.90 -11.38 -3.65
CA ALA A 218 -17.63 -11.76 -3.05
C ALA A 218 -16.45 -11.07 -3.75
N LEU A 219 -16.47 -11.01 -5.09
CA LEU A 219 -15.49 -10.24 -5.87
C LEU A 219 -15.53 -8.76 -5.50
N SER A 220 -16.71 -8.14 -5.32
CA SER A 220 -16.81 -6.74 -4.86
C SER A 220 -16.06 -6.53 -3.55
N PHE A 221 -16.24 -7.43 -2.58
CA PHE A 221 -15.55 -7.36 -1.30
C PHE A 221 -14.03 -7.52 -1.47
N ILE A 222 -13.59 -8.46 -2.29
CA ILE A 222 -12.18 -8.67 -2.60
C ILE A 222 -11.56 -7.43 -3.26
N LEU A 223 -12.20 -6.87 -4.28
CA LEU A 223 -11.70 -5.68 -4.99
C LEU A 223 -11.74 -4.41 -4.14
N ASN A 224 -12.46 -4.42 -3.02
CA ASN A 224 -12.46 -3.36 -2.01
C ASN A 224 -11.52 -3.62 -0.83
N GLY A 225 -10.67 -4.65 -0.89
CA GLY A 225 -9.69 -4.91 0.17
C GLY A 225 -10.27 -5.53 1.44
N ASN A 226 -11.46 -6.14 1.35
CA ASN A 226 -12.08 -6.77 2.51
C ASN A 226 -11.62 -8.22 2.66
N THR A 227 -11.30 -8.60 3.89
CA THR A 227 -11.01 -9.99 4.25
C THR A 227 -12.29 -10.80 4.38
N TYR A 228 -12.16 -12.12 4.49
CA TYR A 228 -13.31 -13.00 4.71
C TYR A 228 -14.09 -12.61 5.98
N GLU A 229 -13.40 -12.20 7.04
CA GLU A 229 -14.04 -11.81 8.31
C GLU A 229 -14.95 -10.60 8.11
N LYS A 230 -14.51 -9.60 7.33
CA LYS A 230 -15.34 -8.43 7.01
C LYS A 230 -16.50 -8.80 6.09
N TYR A 231 -16.27 -9.67 5.10
CA TYR A 231 -17.31 -10.20 4.24
C TYR A 231 -18.40 -10.93 5.05
N ASN A 232 -17.99 -11.77 6.00
CA ASN A 232 -18.87 -12.48 6.91
C ASN A 232 -19.60 -11.54 7.87
N GLN A 233 -18.89 -10.59 8.46
CA GLN A 233 -19.47 -9.61 9.37
C GLN A 233 -20.53 -8.75 8.67
N ALA A 234 -20.22 -8.23 7.49
CA ALA A 234 -21.12 -7.33 6.77
C ALA A 234 -22.37 -8.07 6.26
N LEU A 235 -22.18 -9.21 5.58
CA LEU A 235 -23.29 -9.88 4.89
C LEU A 235 -24.02 -10.86 5.79
N HIS A 236 -23.31 -11.80 6.42
CA HIS A 236 -23.95 -12.85 7.18
C HIS A 236 -24.44 -12.34 8.54
N LEU A 237 -23.56 -11.74 9.34
CA LEU A 237 -23.92 -11.26 10.66
C LEU A 237 -24.75 -9.96 10.59
N GLY A 238 -24.42 -9.07 9.64
CA GLY A 238 -25.08 -7.78 9.51
C GLY A 238 -26.42 -7.84 8.77
N LEU A 239 -26.49 -8.57 7.64
CA LEU A 239 -27.67 -8.59 6.75
C LEU A 239 -28.39 -9.96 6.72
N GLY A 240 -27.88 -10.95 7.45
CA GLY A 240 -28.38 -12.33 7.41
C GLY A 240 -28.18 -13.02 6.05
N ILE A 241 -27.42 -12.42 5.13
CA ILE A 241 -27.26 -12.91 3.76
C ILE A 241 -26.38 -14.17 3.78
N PRO A 242 -26.81 -15.29 3.16
CA PRO A 242 -25.97 -16.46 3.01
C PRO A 242 -24.70 -16.15 2.20
N ILE A 243 -23.56 -16.56 2.74
CA ILE A 243 -22.24 -16.31 2.16
C ILE A 243 -21.51 -17.60 1.80
N PHE A 244 -20.46 -17.45 1.00
CA PHE A 244 -19.47 -18.49 0.78
C PHE A 244 -18.69 -18.85 2.04
N SER A 245 -18.20 -20.08 2.09
CA SER A 245 -17.17 -20.49 3.05
C SER A 245 -15.84 -19.77 2.78
N PHE A 246 -14.96 -19.75 3.79
CA PHE A 246 -13.61 -19.19 3.67
C PHE A 246 -12.84 -19.75 2.45
N ASN A 247 -12.87 -21.08 2.26
CA ASN A 247 -12.17 -21.73 1.15
C ASN A 247 -12.69 -21.26 -0.22
N THR A 248 -14.01 -21.10 -0.35
CA THR A 248 -14.60 -20.63 -1.61
C THR A 248 -14.28 -19.15 -1.85
N TYR A 249 -14.36 -18.31 -0.82
CA TYR A 249 -13.93 -16.91 -0.88
C TYR A 249 -12.46 -16.79 -1.33
N TYR A 250 -11.58 -17.59 -0.74
CA TYR A 250 -10.17 -17.62 -1.10
C TYR A 250 -9.92 -18.15 -2.52
N ASN A 251 -10.71 -19.13 -2.98
CA ASN A 251 -10.66 -19.60 -4.37
C ASN A 251 -11.06 -18.50 -5.37
N ILE A 252 -12.05 -17.67 -5.05
CA ILE A 252 -12.43 -16.51 -5.88
C ILE A 252 -11.27 -15.52 -5.94
N LEU A 253 -10.63 -15.24 -4.80
CA LEU A 253 -9.44 -14.39 -4.72
C LEU A 253 -8.30 -14.94 -5.60
N SER A 254 -8.04 -16.24 -5.54
CA SER A 254 -7.02 -16.91 -6.37
C SER A 254 -7.31 -16.82 -7.87
N LYS A 255 -8.58 -16.96 -8.28
CA LYS A 255 -9.00 -16.77 -9.67
C LYS A 255 -8.91 -15.32 -10.13
N ALA A 256 -9.20 -14.36 -9.27
CA ALA A 256 -9.16 -12.94 -9.61
C ALA A 256 -7.72 -12.41 -9.79
N TYR A 257 -6.76 -12.93 -9.04
CA TYR A 257 -5.38 -12.41 -9.03
C TYR A 257 -4.71 -12.35 -10.40
N PRO A 258 -4.67 -13.41 -11.23
CA PRO A 258 -4.07 -13.34 -12.56
C PRO A 258 -4.68 -12.26 -13.45
N HIS A 259 -5.99 -12.02 -13.38
CA HIS A 259 -6.67 -11.00 -14.16
C HIS A 259 -6.32 -9.58 -13.68
N VAL A 260 -6.36 -9.37 -12.35
CA VAL A 260 -5.96 -8.10 -11.72
C VAL A 260 -4.50 -7.76 -12.09
N HIS A 261 -3.61 -8.73 -11.95
CA HIS A 261 -2.19 -8.57 -12.25
C HIS A 261 -1.96 -8.25 -13.73
N ASN A 262 -2.65 -8.97 -14.64
CA ASN A 262 -2.54 -8.72 -16.07
C ASN A 262 -3.02 -7.31 -16.47
N ILE A 263 -4.11 -6.81 -15.87
CA ILE A 263 -4.57 -5.43 -16.13
C ILE A 263 -3.51 -4.42 -15.68
N LEU A 264 -2.90 -4.64 -14.52
CA LEU A 264 -1.82 -3.78 -14.03
C LEU A 264 -0.60 -3.82 -14.98
N ASP A 265 -0.21 -5.02 -15.43
CA ASP A 265 0.87 -5.20 -16.41
C ASP A 265 0.58 -4.48 -17.73
N VAL A 266 -0.66 -4.54 -18.24
CA VAL A 266 -1.07 -3.83 -19.45
C VAL A 266 -0.95 -2.32 -19.25
N GLN A 267 -1.40 -1.77 -18.11
CA GLN A 267 -1.24 -0.34 -17.80
C GLN A 267 0.24 0.06 -17.74
N MET A 268 1.08 -0.73 -17.08
CA MET A 268 2.52 -0.47 -16.99
C MET A 268 3.20 -0.52 -18.36
N LYS A 269 2.88 -1.53 -19.19
CA LYS A 269 3.41 -1.65 -20.55
C LYS A 269 2.96 -0.49 -21.43
N LYS A 270 1.71 -0.04 -21.30
CA LYS A 270 1.20 1.12 -22.03
C LYS A 270 1.91 2.41 -21.61
N ALA A 271 2.13 2.63 -20.31
CA ALA A 271 2.93 3.77 -19.83
C ALA A 271 4.35 3.76 -20.41
N ARG A 272 5.02 2.59 -20.42
CA ARG A 272 6.34 2.44 -21.07
C ARG A 272 6.29 2.70 -22.58
N ALA A 273 5.25 2.25 -23.27
CA ALA A 273 5.08 2.49 -24.70
C ALA A 273 4.91 3.98 -25.01
N ASN A 274 4.11 4.70 -24.22
CA ASN A 274 3.93 6.14 -24.37
C ASN A 274 5.27 6.88 -24.23
N MET A 275 6.11 6.51 -23.26
CA MET A 275 7.46 7.08 -23.14
C MET A 275 8.37 6.76 -24.35
N LYS A 276 8.21 5.59 -24.98
CA LYS A 276 8.97 5.16 -26.16
C LYS A 276 8.55 5.91 -27.42
N GLU A 277 7.29 6.33 -27.51
CA GLU A 277 6.73 7.12 -28.61
C GLU A 277 7.12 8.60 -28.54
N MET A 278 7.51 9.10 -27.37
CA MET A 278 8.01 10.46 -27.20
C MET A 278 9.33 10.70 -27.93
N ASP A 279 9.56 11.93 -28.38
CA ASP A 279 10.84 12.38 -28.92
C ASP A 279 12.00 12.02 -27.95
N PRO A 280 13.00 11.24 -28.39
CA PRO A 280 14.15 10.84 -27.56
C PRO A 280 14.93 11.99 -26.93
N THR A 281 14.85 13.19 -27.51
CA THR A 281 15.52 14.39 -27.00
C THR A 281 14.73 15.09 -25.90
N LYS A 282 13.46 14.76 -25.70
CA LYS A 282 12.59 15.37 -24.68
C LYS A 282 12.82 14.72 -23.32
N VAL A 283 12.95 15.54 -22.27
CA VAL A 283 12.94 15.08 -20.87
C VAL A 283 11.63 14.35 -20.57
N GLY A 284 11.73 13.16 -19.97
CA GLY A 284 10.61 12.26 -19.73
C GLY A 284 10.42 11.17 -20.80
N SER A 285 11.10 11.27 -21.95
CA SER A 285 11.10 10.19 -22.94
C SER A 285 11.83 8.94 -22.45
N TRP A 286 11.68 7.82 -23.16
CA TRP A 286 12.40 6.57 -22.84
C TRP A 286 13.93 6.69 -22.84
N LYS A 287 14.47 7.69 -23.56
CA LYS A 287 15.93 7.94 -23.66
C LYS A 287 16.43 9.07 -22.74
N ARG A 288 15.52 9.83 -22.15
CA ARG A 288 15.80 10.89 -21.16
C ARG A 288 14.81 10.78 -20.00
N ALA A 289 14.64 9.58 -19.46
CA ALA A 289 13.56 9.30 -18.53
C ALA A 289 13.79 10.00 -17.19
N VAL A 290 12.70 10.50 -16.60
CA VAL A 290 12.71 11.02 -15.23
C VAL A 290 11.82 10.13 -14.39
N THR A 291 12.37 9.53 -13.34
CA THR A 291 11.68 8.49 -12.58
C THR A 291 11.61 8.85 -11.11
N SER A 292 10.65 8.26 -10.39
CA SER A 292 10.63 8.24 -8.94
C SER A 292 10.14 6.88 -8.45
N GLY A 293 10.67 6.41 -7.32
CA GLY A 293 10.26 5.13 -6.75
C GLY A 293 10.21 5.15 -5.22
N ASP A 294 9.54 4.15 -4.66
CA ASP A 294 9.48 3.92 -3.20
C ASP A 294 9.23 2.43 -2.89
N GLY A 295 9.66 2.01 -1.70
CA GLY A 295 9.41 0.69 -1.13
C GLY A 295 8.27 0.71 -0.10
N VAL A 296 7.33 -0.23 -0.22
CA VAL A 296 6.20 -0.34 0.70
C VAL A 296 6.12 -1.70 1.39
N TYR A 297 6.32 -1.66 2.70
CA TYR A 297 6.23 -2.84 3.56
C TYR A 297 4.77 -3.17 3.92
N HIS A 298 4.49 -4.47 4.05
CA HIS A 298 3.20 -5.00 4.47
C HIS A 298 2.84 -4.62 5.90
N THR A 299 3.70 -4.96 6.87
CA THR A 299 3.49 -4.63 8.29
C THR A 299 4.53 -3.62 8.77
N ARG A 300 4.22 -2.89 9.86
CA ARG A 300 5.21 -1.98 10.47
C ARG A 300 6.33 -2.77 11.14
N GLY A 301 7.56 -2.28 11.01
CA GLY A 301 8.73 -2.83 11.70
C GLY A 301 9.60 -3.76 10.87
N HIS A 302 10.69 -4.25 11.47
CA HIS A 302 11.77 -4.96 10.77
C HIS A 302 11.42 -6.39 10.31
N HIS A 303 10.24 -6.90 10.65
CA HIS A 303 9.83 -8.29 10.41
C HIS A 303 8.74 -8.46 9.34
N SER A 304 8.50 -7.42 8.52
CA SER A 304 7.55 -7.53 7.41
C SER A 304 7.97 -8.64 6.44
N LYS A 305 7.11 -9.65 6.28
CA LYS A 305 7.37 -10.80 5.40
C LYS A 305 7.19 -10.47 3.92
N ASN A 306 6.33 -9.49 3.62
CA ASN A 306 6.05 -9.04 2.27
C ASN A 306 6.41 -7.56 2.14
N MET A 307 6.86 -7.16 0.96
CA MET A 307 7.02 -5.76 0.59
C MET A 307 6.89 -5.62 -0.92
N SER A 308 6.63 -4.42 -1.40
CA SER A 308 6.58 -4.14 -2.83
C SER A 308 7.44 -2.93 -3.14
N VAL A 309 8.03 -2.90 -4.32
CA VAL A 309 8.75 -1.74 -4.83
C VAL A 309 8.00 -1.26 -6.06
N LEU A 310 7.80 0.05 -6.16
CA LEU A 310 7.13 0.68 -7.29
C LEU A 310 8.01 1.75 -7.92
N LEU A 311 7.93 1.82 -9.26
CA LEU A 311 8.60 2.83 -10.06
C LEU A 311 7.59 3.55 -10.94
N VAL A 312 7.68 4.87 -10.95
CA VAL A 312 6.76 5.79 -11.60
C VAL A 312 7.53 6.70 -12.55
N ASP A 313 6.97 6.96 -13.72
CA ASP A 313 7.37 8.08 -14.58
C ASP A 313 7.01 9.37 -13.86
N TYR A 314 8.03 10.15 -13.52
CA TYR A 314 7.86 11.39 -12.79
C TYR A 314 7.14 12.45 -13.61
N CYS A 315 7.29 12.45 -14.93
CA CYS A 315 6.71 13.48 -15.80
C CYS A 315 5.20 13.27 -15.98
N GLU A 316 4.78 12.04 -16.29
CA GLU A 316 3.35 11.73 -16.51
C GLU A 316 2.63 11.18 -15.27
N ASN A 317 3.35 10.96 -14.15
CA ASN A 317 2.82 10.27 -12.98
C ASN A 317 2.21 8.90 -13.35
N ALA A 318 2.84 8.18 -14.27
CA ALA A 318 2.40 6.87 -14.75
C ALA A 318 3.18 5.75 -14.06
N LEU A 319 2.52 4.68 -13.61
CA LEU A 319 3.23 3.52 -13.05
C LEU A 319 3.99 2.78 -14.16
N LEU A 320 5.31 2.60 -14.00
CA LEU A 320 6.16 1.93 -14.97
C LEU A 320 6.46 0.48 -14.60
N ALA A 321 6.65 0.21 -13.32
CA ALA A 321 6.95 -1.13 -12.83
C ALA A 321 6.53 -1.28 -11.36
N ALA A 322 6.15 -2.49 -11.00
CA ALA A 322 5.93 -2.90 -9.62
C ALA A 322 6.45 -4.32 -9.42
N VAL A 323 7.10 -4.58 -8.30
CA VAL A 323 7.57 -5.92 -7.93
C VAL A 323 7.16 -6.21 -6.50
N HIS A 324 6.51 -7.34 -6.27
CA HIS A 324 6.25 -7.85 -4.92
C HIS A 324 7.36 -8.78 -4.48
N LEU A 325 7.89 -8.58 -3.28
CA LEU A 325 8.89 -9.44 -2.66
C LEU A 325 8.29 -10.13 -1.43
N CYS A 326 8.60 -11.41 -1.28
CA CYS A 326 8.16 -12.22 -0.16
C CYS A 326 9.34 -12.98 0.43
N MET A 327 9.58 -12.86 1.74
CA MET A 327 10.65 -13.58 2.45
C MET A 327 10.28 -15.02 2.80
N ARG A 328 8.98 -15.29 2.99
CA ARG A 328 8.47 -16.59 3.46
C ARG A 328 7.06 -16.83 2.97
N GLY A 329 6.80 -18.05 2.50
CA GLY A 329 5.48 -18.49 2.07
C GLY A 329 5.58 -19.28 0.77
N LYS A 330 4.96 -20.46 0.73
CA LYS A 330 4.71 -21.18 -0.52
C LYS A 330 3.27 -20.89 -0.91
N ASP A 331 3.05 -20.49 -2.15
CA ASP A 331 1.70 -20.31 -2.68
C ASP A 331 1.76 -20.70 -4.16
N VAL A 332 0.97 -21.70 -4.55
CA VAL A 332 0.99 -22.30 -5.90
C VAL A 332 0.71 -21.24 -6.98
N THR A 333 -0.15 -20.27 -6.68
CA THR A 333 -0.57 -19.23 -7.63
C THR A 333 0.52 -18.18 -7.88
N THR A 334 1.52 -18.08 -6.99
CA THR A 334 2.64 -17.13 -7.10
C THR A 334 4.02 -17.80 -7.09
N ALA A 335 4.07 -19.13 -6.98
CA ALA A 335 5.28 -19.92 -6.77
C ALA A 335 6.25 -19.83 -7.95
N ASP A 336 5.71 -19.74 -9.17
CA ASP A 336 6.51 -19.81 -10.40
C ASP A 336 6.94 -18.42 -10.91
N SER A 337 6.22 -17.35 -10.55
CA SER A 337 6.48 -16.00 -11.07
C SER A 337 7.43 -15.17 -10.22
N VAL A 338 7.46 -15.38 -8.88
CA VAL A 338 8.34 -14.59 -8.01
C VAL A 338 9.08 -15.46 -6.99
N PRO A 339 10.42 -15.60 -7.07
CA PRO A 339 11.18 -16.36 -6.11
C PRO A 339 11.15 -15.70 -4.73
N LEU A 340 11.21 -16.51 -3.67
CA LEU A 340 11.35 -16.00 -2.31
C LEU A 340 12.61 -15.14 -2.20
N PHE A 341 12.45 -13.94 -1.64
CA PHE A 341 13.53 -13.01 -1.38
C PHE A 341 14.40 -13.54 -0.22
N PRO A 342 15.69 -13.87 -0.46
CA PRO A 342 16.54 -14.52 0.53
C PRO A 342 17.19 -13.54 1.53
N GLY A 343 17.02 -12.23 1.32
CA GLY A 343 17.69 -11.19 2.10
C GLY A 343 16.93 -10.74 3.34
N THR A 344 17.34 -9.59 3.90
CA THR A 344 16.68 -8.99 5.07
C THR A 344 15.69 -7.92 4.64
N SER A 345 14.69 -7.60 5.46
CA SER A 345 13.74 -6.50 5.18
C SER A 345 14.41 -5.20 4.78
N LYS A 346 15.55 -4.84 5.41
CA LYS A 346 16.34 -3.63 5.09
C LYS A 346 16.95 -3.61 3.69
N SER A 347 17.16 -4.76 3.07
CA SER A 347 17.77 -4.87 1.72
C SER A 347 16.74 -5.21 0.65
N ALA A 348 15.47 -5.36 1.03
CA ALA A 348 14.40 -5.76 0.11
C ALA A 348 14.14 -4.68 -0.94
N GLU A 349 14.14 -3.41 -0.53
CA GLU A 349 13.88 -2.29 -1.43
C GLU A 349 14.93 -2.17 -2.53
N GLY A 350 16.21 -2.07 -2.17
CA GLY A 350 17.29 -2.07 -3.15
C GLY A 350 17.27 -3.28 -4.09
N TYR A 351 16.95 -4.48 -3.58
CA TYR A 351 16.80 -5.69 -4.40
C TYR A 351 15.61 -5.62 -5.37
N GLY A 352 14.46 -5.12 -4.92
CA GLY A 352 13.28 -4.95 -5.78
C GLY A 352 13.56 -3.94 -6.91
N PHE A 353 14.24 -2.85 -6.60
CA PHE A 353 14.73 -1.91 -7.61
C PHE A 353 15.73 -2.56 -8.57
N GLU A 354 16.63 -3.44 -8.11
CA GLU A 354 17.57 -4.11 -9.02
C GLU A 354 16.84 -4.95 -10.08
N LEU A 355 15.74 -5.62 -9.70
CA LEU A 355 14.92 -6.38 -10.64
C LEU A 355 14.25 -5.48 -11.68
N ILE A 356 13.66 -4.37 -11.23
CA ILE A 356 13.03 -3.38 -12.11
C ILE A 356 14.07 -2.77 -13.06
N TRP A 357 15.24 -2.36 -12.55
CA TRP A 357 16.27 -1.74 -13.37
C TRP A 357 16.90 -2.70 -14.38
N GLU A 358 17.08 -3.97 -14.02
CA GLU A 358 17.54 -5.00 -14.95
C GLU A 358 16.58 -5.15 -16.14
N GLU A 359 15.27 -5.23 -15.86
CA GLU A 359 14.21 -5.33 -16.89
C GLU A 359 14.18 -4.09 -17.79
N LEU A 360 14.06 -2.89 -17.20
CA LEU A 360 13.92 -1.65 -17.96
C LEU A 360 15.17 -1.30 -18.76
N LYS A 361 16.37 -1.58 -18.21
CA LYS A 361 17.62 -1.39 -18.94
C LYS A 361 17.73 -2.35 -20.13
N HIS A 362 17.29 -3.60 -19.96
CA HIS A 362 17.22 -4.56 -21.06
C HIS A 362 16.24 -4.12 -22.17
N GLU A 363 15.14 -3.46 -21.80
CA GLU A 363 14.24 -2.79 -22.75
C GLU A 363 14.80 -1.47 -23.35
N GLY A 364 16.04 -1.11 -23.03
CA GLY A 364 16.74 0.04 -23.60
C GLY A 364 16.36 1.40 -23.00
N MET A 365 15.79 1.42 -21.79
CA MET A 365 15.52 2.67 -21.06
C MET A 365 16.83 3.36 -20.68
N GLU A 366 16.88 4.68 -20.84
CA GLU A 366 17.95 5.53 -20.31
C GLU A 366 17.34 6.56 -19.36
N VAL A 367 17.80 6.55 -18.11
CA VAL A 367 17.31 7.46 -17.07
C VAL A 367 18.21 8.69 -17.02
N GLU A 368 17.65 9.88 -17.06
CA GLU A 368 18.38 11.12 -16.84
C GLU A 368 18.40 11.49 -15.34
N VAL A 369 17.23 11.41 -14.70
CA VAL A 369 17.02 11.78 -13.31
C VAL A 369 16.21 10.71 -12.58
N HIS A 370 16.66 10.32 -11.39
CA HIS A 370 15.89 9.50 -10.46
C HIS A 370 15.66 10.26 -9.13
N TRP A 371 14.39 10.54 -8.83
CA TRP A 371 13.94 11.15 -7.57
C TRP A 371 13.65 10.08 -6.53
N GLN A 372 14.41 10.09 -5.44
CA GLN A 372 14.23 9.13 -4.34
C GLN A 372 14.29 9.82 -2.97
N ASP A 373 13.98 9.05 -1.93
CA ASP A 373 14.40 9.38 -0.59
C ASP A 373 15.91 9.11 -0.43
N ALA A 374 16.51 9.56 0.67
CA ALA A 374 17.95 9.40 0.89
C ALA A 374 18.30 7.97 1.35
N ASP A 375 17.70 6.93 0.75
CA ASP A 375 18.05 5.54 1.04
C ASP A 375 19.27 5.08 0.24
N SER A 376 20.28 4.64 1.00
CA SER A 376 21.57 4.22 0.43
C SER A 376 21.51 2.89 -0.33
N THR A 377 20.49 2.05 -0.11
CA THR A 377 20.36 0.77 -0.82
C THR A 377 19.72 0.97 -2.20
N SER A 378 18.71 1.84 -2.27
CA SER A 378 18.07 2.28 -3.51
C SER A 378 19.06 3.04 -4.42
N GLU A 379 19.87 3.94 -3.86
CA GLU A 379 20.90 4.66 -4.63
C GLU A 379 21.93 3.71 -5.27
N LYS A 380 22.44 2.75 -4.49
CA LYS A 380 23.43 1.77 -4.97
C LYS A 380 22.85 0.87 -6.05
N SER A 381 21.61 0.44 -5.86
CA SER A 381 20.86 -0.35 -6.85
C SER A 381 20.74 0.41 -8.17
N PHE A 382 20.32 1.69 -8.11
CA PHE A 382 20.21 2.53 -9.29
C PHE A 382 21.56 2.73 -10.00
N LYS A 383 22.61 3.12 -9.27
CA LYS A 383 23.93 3.41 -9.83
C LYS A 383 24.62 2.21 -10.49
N LYS A 384 24.23 0.97 -10.13
CA LYS A 384 24.67 -0.26 -10.78
C LYS A 384 24.26 -0.33 -12.25
N PHE A 385 23.10 0.21 -12.61
CA PHE A 385 22.56 0.19 -13.98
C PHE A 385 22.72 1.55 -14.69
N PHE A 386 22.68 2.63 -13.93
CA PHE A 386 22.63 4.02 -14.42
C PHE A 386 23.70 4.89 -13.76
N SER A 387 24.98 4.54 -13.95
CA SER A 387 26.10 5.20 -13.27
C SER A 387 26.23 6.69 -13.57
N LYS A 388 25.96 7.08 -14.82
CA LYS A 388 26.05 8.46 -15.34
C LYS A 388 24.82 9.33 -15.01
N SER A 389 23.71 8.71 -14.62
CA SER A 389 22.44 9.39 -14.39
C SER A 389 22.42 10.12 -13.04
N LYS A 390 21.62 11.19 -12.93
CA LYS A 390 21.51 11.97 -11.70
C LYS A 390 20.57 11.29 -10.72
N VAL A 391 21.01 11.20 -9.47
CA VAL A 391 20.16 10.82 -8.34
C VAL A 391 19.85 12.11 -7.59
N MET A 392 18.57 12.40 -7.41
CA MET A 392 18.12 13.62 -6.77
C MET A 392 17.23 13.26 -5.56
N TYR A 393 17.35 14.05 -4.50
CA TYR A 393 16.60 13.82 -3.26
C TYR A 393 15.31 14.61 -3.23
N CYS A 394 14.23 13.95 -2.80
CA CYS A 394 12.93 14.59 -2.59
C CYS A 394 13.04 15.75 -1.59
N GLY A 395 12.66 16.97 -2.02
CA GLY A 395 12.71 18.15 -1.15
C GLY A 395 11.87 18.02 0.12
N GLY A 396 10.73 17.31 0.05
CA GLY A 396 9.91 16.99 1.21
C GLY A 396 10.62 16.08 2.22
N HIS A 397 11.32 15.05 1.75
CA HIS A 397 12.14 14.17 2.58
C HIS A 397 13.31 14.91 3.22
N VAL A 398 13.99 15.76 2.46
CA VAL A 398 15.07 16.61 2.97
C VAL A 398 14.55 17.53 4.08
N GLY A 399 13.38 18.16 3.88
CA GLY A 399 12.73 18.98 4.91
C GLY A 399 12.29 18.19 6.16
N ARG A 400 11.81 16.95 6.00
CA ARG A 400 11.52 16.06 7.14
C ARG A 400 12.81 15.69 7.89
N ALA A 401 13.89 15.39 7.17
CA ALA A 401 15.19 15.08 7.76
C ALA A 401 15.77 16.28 8.51
N HIS A 402 15.62 17.49 7.97
CA HIS A 402 16.00 18.74 8.63
C HIS A 402 15.29 18.86 9.98
N GLY A 403 13.96 18.75 10.01
CA GLY A 403 13.19 18.80 11.25
C GLY A 403 13.63 17.78 12.31
N LYS A 404 13.80 16.51 11.93
CA LYS A 404 14.27 15.44 12.84
C LYS A 404 15.66 15.73 13.40
N GLN A 405 16.55 16.30 12.59
CA GLN A 405 17.89 16.65 13.05
C GLN A 405 17.83 17.83 14.03
N LEU A 406 16.93 18.81 13.83
CA LEU A 406 16.70 19.87 14.81
C LEU A 406 16.13 19.34 16.13
N GLU A 407 15.22 18.36 16.10
CA GLU A 407 14.72 17.70 17.32
C GLU A 407 15.85 17.05 18.11
N LYS A 408 16.80 16.39 17.42
CA LYS A 408 18.00 15.84 18.04
C LYS A 408 18.88 16.93 18.63
N LEU A 409 19.14 18.00 17.88
CA LEU A 409 19.97 19.12 18.34
C LEU A 409 19.34 19.83 19.54
N ALA A 410 18.01 19.98 19.57
CA ALA A 410 17.27 20.58 20.69
C ALA A 410 17.46 19.84 22.02
N SER A 411 17.70 18.53 21.97
CA SER A 411 17.96 17.72 23.17
C SER A 411 19.39 17.86 23.70
N MET A 412 20.31 18.41 22.90
CA MET A 412 21.72 18.52 23.26
C MET A 412 21.97 19.78 24.09
N LYS A 413 22.72 19.62 25.19
CA LYS A 413 23.17 20.75 26.02
C LYS A 413 24.66 21.08 25.86
N THR A 414 25.41 20.15 25.29
CA THR A 414 26.82 20.28 24.90
C THR A 414 27.05 19.48 23.62
N PHE A 415 28.08 19.85 22.85
CA PHE A 415 28.49 19.07 21.68
C PHE A 415 29.26 17.82 22.13
N SER A 416 28.87 16.65 21.59
CA SER A 416 29.58 15.40 21.83
C SER A 416 30.93 15.39 21.12
N LYS A 417 31.89 14.57 21.60
CA LYS A 417 33.21 14.42 20.96
C LYS A 417 33.10 14.09 19.47
N GLY A 418 32.22 13.16 19.11
CA GLY A 418 31.99 12.77 17.72
C GLY A 418 31.36 13.88 16.86
N TYR A 419 30.54 14.76 17.44
CA TYR A 419 30.01 15.92 16.72
C TYR A 419 31.12 16.93 16.44
N LYS A 420 31.96 17.23 17.44
CA LYS A 420 33.12 18.13 17.29
C LYS A 420 34.10 17.64 16.23
N GLN A 421 34.40 16.34 16.22
CA GLN A 421 35.29 15.74 15.23
C GLN A 421 34.73 15.85 13.81
N ARG A 422 33.42 15.68 13.62
CA ARG A 422 32.76 15.81 12.32
C ARG A 422 32.76 17.25 11.79
N HIS A 423 32.70 18.22 12.71
CA HIS A 423 32.57 19.64 12.40
C HIS A 423 33.79 20.42 12.91
N SER A 424 34.99 19.89 12.66
CA SER A 424 36.25 20.46 13.16
C SER A 424 36.57 21.86 12.63
N THR A 425 35.91 22.29 11.55
CA THR A 425 36.02 23.63 11.00
C THR A 425 35.37 24.71 11.87
N TYR A 426 34.56 24.33 12.87
CA TYR A 426 33.87 25.25 13.76
C TYR A 426 34.47 25.22 15.17
N GLU A 427 34.55 26.38 15.81
CA GLU A 427 34.97 26.47 17.22
C GLU A 427 33.83 26.04 18.16
N LEU A 428 33.79 24.75 18.49
CA LEU A 428 32.69 24.15 19.27
C LEU A 428 33.00 23.93 20.75
N ASP A 429 34.26 23.98 21.17
CA ASP A 429 34.67 23.59 22.52
C ASP A 429 34.16 24.53 23.61
N LYS A 430 34.05 25.81 23.30
CA LYS A 430 33.63 26.87 24.23
C LYS A 430 32.10 27.02 24.30
N LEU A 431 31.36 26.40 23.40
CA LEU A 431 29.92 26.57 23.29
C LEU A 431 29.15 25.58 24.18
N LYS A 432 28.37 26.13 25.11
CA LYS A 432 27.45 25.37 25.96
C LYS A 432 26.05 25.96 25.87
N CYS A 433 25.04 25.11 26.03
CA CYS A 433 23.67 25.57 26.12
C CYS A 433 23.46 26.41 27.39
N VAL A 434 22.74 27.52 27.27
CA VAL A 434 22.38 28.38 28.42
C VAL A 434 21.52 27.65 29.45
N CYS A 435 20.91 26.52 29.07
CA CYS A 435 20.13 25.64 29.95
C CYS A 435 20.91 24.40 30.42
N ILE A 436 22.25 24.39 30.42
CA ILE A 436 23.03 23.19 30.78
C ILE A 436 22.55 22.54 32.09
N ASN A 437 22.33 23.34 33.13
CA ASN A 437 21.90 22.88 34.47
C ASN A 437 20.41 23.14 34.75
N LYS A 438 19.60 23.47 33.73
CA LYS A 438 18.17 23.83 33.88
C LYS A 438 17.32 23.12 32.84
N HIS A 439 16.01 23.07 33.06
CA HIS A 439 15.07 22.73 31.99
C HIS A 439 14.93 23.92 31.02
N HIS A 440 14.57 23.63 29.77
CA HIS A 440 14.29 24.69 28.81
C HIS A 440 13.03 25.45 29.24
N SER A 441 13.19 26.73 29.60
CA SER A 441 12.06 27.64 29.83
C SER A 441 11.48 28.13 28.51
N ALA A 442 10.35 28.84 28.55
CA ALA A 442 9.74 29.49 27.37
C ALA A 442 10.54 30.71 26.84
N THR A 443 11.56 31.18 27.54
CA THR A 443 12.34 32.40 27.16
C THR A 443 13.83 32.14 26.94
N CYS A 444 14.33 30.92 27.15
CA CYS A 444 15.75 30.59 27.06
C CYS A 444 16.43 30.69 25.67
N GLY A 445 15.70 30.98 24.58
CA GLY A 445 16.29 31.16 23.24
C GLY A 445 16.97 29.93 22.63
N CYS A 446 16.65 28.73 23.10
CA CYS A 446 17.11 27.45 22.54
C CYS A 446 16.21 26.94 21.40
N ILE A 447 16.64 25.90 20.68
CA ILE A 447 15.78 25.21 19.71
C ILE A 447 14.57 24.60 20.43
N ARG A 448 13.37 24.82 19.90
CA ARG A 448 12.09 24.36 20.47
C ARG A 448 11.10 23.96 19.38
N PRO A 449 10.02 23.23 19.71
CA PRO A 449 9.04 22.79 18.73
C PRO A 449 8.52 23.88 17.77
N ASN A 450 8.21 25.08 18.29
CA ASN A 450 7.74 26.19 17.45
C ASN A 450 8.83 26.74 16.52
N MET A 451 10.08 26.81 17.00
CA MET A 451 11.22 27.18 16.15
C MET A 451 11.48 26.11 15.08
N ILE A 452 11.41 24.82 15.42
CA ILE A 452 11.55 23.70 14.47
C ILE A 452 10.46 23.77 13.40
N LYS A 453 9.22 24.04 13.79
CA LYS A 453 8.10 24.24 12.85
C LYS A 453 8.41 25.39 11.88
N GLN A 454 8.87 26.53 12.38
CA GLN A 454 9.24 27.67 11.54
C GLN A 454 10.43 27.36 10.63
N ALA A 455 11.47 26.69 11.14
CA ALA A 455 12.64 26.28 10.38
C ALA A 455 12.27 25.37 9.20
N LYS A 456 11.33 24.43 9.41
CA LYS A 456 10.79 23.58 8.32
C LYS A 456 10.05 24.38 7.26
N ILE A 457 9.26 25.39 7.66
CA ILE A 457 8.56 26.29 6.73
C ILE A 457 9.58 27.10 5.93
N ASN A 458 10.56 27.70 6.61
CA ASN A 458 11.61 28.50 5.98
C ASN A 458 12.47 27.67 5.02
N HIS A 459 12.84 26.44 5.40
CA HIS A 459 13.55 25.51 4.51
C HIS A 459 12.73 25.18 3.26
N PHE A 460 11.43 24.91 3.43
CA PHE A 460 10.55 24.64 2.28
C PHE A 460 10.39 25.88 1.39
N ALA A 461 10.25 27.07 1.98
CA ALA A 461 10.23 28.33 1.24
C ALA A 461 11.54 28.56 0.46
N ALA A 462 12.70 28.28 1.07
CA ALA A 462 14.00 28.33 0.40
C ALA A 462 14.01 27.41 -0.83
N LEU A 463 13.55 26.16 -0.70
CA LEU A 463 13.46 25.22 -1.83
C LEU A 463 12.56 25.73 -2.96
N VAL A 464 11.37 26.24 -2.62
CA VAL A 464 10.38 26.69 -3.62
C VAL A 464 10.88 27.93 -4.36
N GLN A 465 11.29 28.93 -3.61
CA GLN A 465 11.62 30.24 -4.15
C GLN A 465 13.00 30.28 -4.84
N SER A 466 13.83 29.25 -4.68
CA SER A 466 15.10 29.15 -5.42
C SER A 466 14.92 28.65 -6.86
N GLY A 467 13.73 28.19 -7.25
CA GLY A 467 13.44 27.71 -8.60
C GLY A 467 14.41 26.61 -9.04
N THR A 468 15.18 26.89 -10.09
CA THR A 468 16.21 26.01 -10.66
C THR A 468 17.64 26.32 -10.18
N ASP A 469 17.83 27.35 -9.35
CA ASP A 469 19.14 27.80 -8.91
C ASP A 469 19.55 27.14 -7.57
N ALA A 470 20.41 26.13 -7.68
CA ALA A 470 20.98 25.45 -6.52
C ALA A 470 21.89 26.37 -5.69
N ALA A 471 22.60 27.33 -6.30
CA ALA A 471 23.46 28.26 -5.58
C ALA A 471 22.63 29.26 -4.76
N LEU A 472 21.50 29.71 -5.29
CA LEU A 472 20.54 30.53 -4.55
C LEU A 472 19.96 29.78 -3.36
N TYR A 473 19.59 28.50 -3.54
CA TYR A 473 19.15 27.66 -2.41
C TYR A 473 20.24 27.54 -1.33
N ALA A 474 21.49 27.27 -1.72
CA ALA A 474 22.61 27.20 -0.79
C ALA A 474 22.82 28.52 -0.04
N LYS A 475 22.81 29.65 -0.75
CA LYS A 475 22.92 31.00 -0.18
C LYS A 475 21.81 31.26 0.84
N ARG A 476 20.57 30.91 0.50
CA ARG A 476 19.39 31.08 1.37
C ARG A 476 19.48 30.22 2.62
N MET A 477 19.88 28.96 2.49
CA MET A 477 20.10 28.10 3.66
C MET A 477 21.16 28.67 4.60
N ARG A 478 22.29 29.18 4.07
CA ARG A 478 23.31 29.84 4.89
C ARG A 478 22.77 31.07 5.61
N ALA A 479 22.05 31.94 4.90
CA ALA A 479 21.41 33.11 5.49
C ALA A 479 20.40 32.75 6.59
N LEU A 480 19.68 31.62 6.45
CA LEU A 480 18.77 31.13 7.49
C LEU A 480 19.50 30.82 8.80
N GLY A 481 20.61 30.08 8.70
CA GLY A 481 21.40 29.65 9.86
C GLY A 481 22.19 30.79 10.52
N GLN A 482 22.83 31.62 9.71
CA GLN A 482 23.75 32.67 10.16
C GLN A 482 23.03 33.92 10.67
N HIS A 483 21.91 34.29 10.03
CA HIS A 483 21.28 35.60 10.25
C HIS A 483 19.81 35.49 10.68
N HIS A 484 18.95 34.93 9.83
CA HIS A 484 17.48 35.00 10.03
C HIS A 484 17.03 34.36 11.36
N ALA A 485 17.57 33.18 11.69
CA ALA A 485 17.22 32.50 12.95
C ALA A 485 17.68 33.26 14.20
N ARG A 486 18.67 34.15 14.08
CA ARG A 486 19.16 35.02 15.16
C ARG A 486 18.46 36.39 15.18
N ASN A 487 17.43 36.56 14.36
CA ASN A 487 16.73 37.83 14.14
C ASN A 487 17.63 38.95 13.58
N ILE A 488 18.60 38.57 12.74
CA ILE A 488 19.45 39.50 11.99
C ILE A 488 18.92 39.54 10.56
N HIS A 489 18.43 40.69 10.12
CA HIS A 489 17.76 40.85 8.81
C HIS A 489 18.51 41.75 7.83
N GLU A 490 19.55 42.43 8.29
CA GLU A 490 20.48 43.22 7.49
C GLU A 490 21.90 42.89 7.96
N TRP A 491 22.83 42.69 7.03
CA TRP A 491 24.24 42.41 7.29
C TRP A 491 25.10 43.05 6.20
N LYS A 492 26.43 43.04 6.40
CA LYS A 492 27.39 43.83 5.61
C LYS A 492 27.23 43.67 4.09
N ASP A 493 26.91 42.46 3.63
CA ASP A 493 26.86 42.11 2.21
C ASP A 493 25.45 41.65 1.74
N GLY A 494 24.39 41.99 2.49
CA GLY A 494 23.03 41.64 2.08
C GLY A 494 21.93 41.84 3.12
N SER A 495 20.71 41.48 2.73
CA SER A 495 19.52 41.51 3.59
C SER A 495 18.71 40.23 3.45
N CYS A 496 17.87 39.95 4.44
CA CYS A 496 16.94 38.83 4.44
C CYS A 496 15.92 38.99 3.31
N ASP A 497 15.79 37.98 2.45
CA ASP A 497 14.87 37.94 1.30
C ASP A 497 13.70 36.96 1.50
N PHE A 498 13.53 36.43 2.72
CA PHE A 498 12.46 35.48 3.06
C PHE A 498 11.09 36.13 3.29
N HIS A 499 11.07 37.43 3.60
CA HIS A 499 9.87 38.19 3.92
C HIS A 499 10.07 39.67 3.57
N GLY A 500 8.97 40.43 3.47
CA GLY A 500 9.04 41.88 3.40
C GLY A 500 9.71 42.51 4.63
N LYS A 501 10.27 43.71 4.47
CA LYS A 501 10.94 44.44 5.58
C LYS A 501 9.98 44.77 6.73
N LYS A 502 8.71 45.01 6.41
CA LYS A 502 7.66 45.40 7.35
C LYS A 502 6.61 44.31 7.46
N ARG A 503 6.02 44.21 8.66
CA ARG A 503 4.82 43.42 8.95
C ARG A 503 3.64 44.37 9.13
N CYS A 504 2.49 43.98 8.59
CA CYS A 504 1.26 44.75 8.73
C CYS A 504 0.86 44.90 10.22
N SER A 505 0.67 46.15 10.66
CA SER A 505 0.18 46.49 11.99
C SER A 505 -1.36 46.63 12.05
N CYS A 506 -2.01 46.94 10.92
CA CYS A 506 -3.45 47.17 10.86
C CYS A 506 -4.30 45.92 10.59
N LYS A 507 -3.67 44.75 10.36
CA LYS A 507 -4.30 43.47 9.96
C LYS A 507 -5.14 43.50 8.68
N LYS A 508 -5.06 44.58 7.89
CA LYS A 508 -5.81 44.77 6.64
C LYS A 508 -4.94 44.73 5.38
N CYS A 509 -3.61 44.78 5.52
CA CYS A 509 -2.72 44.70 4.36
C CYS A 509 -2.44 43.26 3.96
N ASP A 510 -2.10 43.09 2.69
CA ASP A 510 -1.43 41.89 2.20
C ASP A 510 -0.09 41.73 2.96
N PRO A 511 0.22 40.54 3.51
CA PRO A 511 1.52 40.26 4.13
C PRO A 511 2.73 40.43 3.20
N LEU A 512 2.54 40.32 1.88
CA LEU A 512 3.58 40.50 0.87
C LEU A 512 3.69 41.96 0.40
N ASP A 513 2.61 42.74 0.56
CA ASP A 513 2.54 44.14 0.14
C ASP A 513 1.94 45.02 1.25
N VAL A 514 2.78 45.34 2.23
CA VAL A 514 2.39 46.09 3.43
C VAL A 514 2.34 47.59 3.13
N GLN A 515 1.14 48.09 2.82
CA GLN A 515 0.87 49.51 2.53
C GLN A 515 0.71 50.40 3.78
N CYS A 516 0.52 49.82 4.96
CA CYS A 516 0.44 50.59 6.21
C CYS A 516 1.83 51.02 6.72
N THR A 517 1.86 51.88 7.74
CA THR A 517 3.11 52.28 8.43
C THR A 517 3.98 51.07 8.81
N GLY A 518 3.32 50.02 9.32
CA GLY A 518 3.90 48.68 9.58
C GLY A 518 4.94 48.68 10.70
N GLU A 519 5.27 47.48 11.20
CA GLU A 519 6.39 47.28 12.13
C GLU A 519 7.54 46.56 11.42
N MET A 520 8.79 46.86 11.78
CA MET A 520 9.93 46.11 11.26
C MET A 520 9.79 44.62 11.60
N TYR A 521 10.00 43.76 10.61
CA TYR A 521 9.86 42.33 10.81
C TYR A 521 10.79 41.84 11.92
N LYS A 522 10.26 40.96 12.78
CA LYS A 522 11.02 40.25 13.81
C LYS A 522 10.73 38.76 13.70
N THR A 523 11.78 37.95 13.80
CA THR A 523 11.69 36.49 13.88
C THR A 523 10.95 36.11 15.15
N SER A 524 9.83 35.41 15.02
CA SER A 524 8.95 35.06 16.16
C SER A 524 9.62 34.17 17.21
N HIS A 525 10.58 33.35 16.80
CA HIS A 525 11.28 32.38 17.67
C HIS A 525 12.79 32.47 17.46
N PRO A 526 13.44 33.56 17.92
CA PRO A 526 14.86 33.76 17.69
C PRO A 526 15.71 32.81 18.54
N LEU A 527 16.78 32.30 17.94
CA LEU A 527 17.84 31.59 18.64
C LEU A 527 18.82 32.60 19.21
N THR A 528 18.84 32.71 20.54
CA THR A 528 19.80 33.54 21.29
C THR A 528 20.80 32.70 22.08
N CYS A 529 20.54 31.40 22.26
CA CYS A 529 21.49 30.48 22.86
C CYS A 529 22.68 30.25 21.90
N PRO A 530 23.93 30.57 22.27
CA PRO A 530 25.08 30.48 21.37
C PRO A 530 25.30 29.07 20.79
N MET A 531 25.22 28.05 21.64
CA MET A 531 25.39 26.65 21.22
C MET A 531 24.32 26.21 20.20
N HIS A 532 23.04 26.47 20.49
CA HIS A 532 21.94 26.11 19.58
C HIS A 532 21.93 26.92 18.29
N SER A 533 22.37 28.18 18.34
CA SER A 533 22.52 29.03 17.16
C SER A 533 23.62 28.50 16.23
N MET A 534 24.75 28.04 16.80
CA MET A 534 25.81 27.39 16.04
C MET A 534 25.37 26.02 15.49
N ALA A 535 24.66 25.23 16.30
CA ALA A 535 24.12 23.94 15.86
C ALA A 535 23.16 24.09 14.67
N TYR A 536 22.31 25.11 14.69
CA TYR A 536 21.39 25.40 13.57
C TYR A 536 22.14 25.91 12.33
N GLU A 537 23.16 26.73 12.52
CA GLU A 537 24.03 27.19 11.42
C GLU A 537 24.71 26.02 10.71
N ILE A 538 25.33 25.11 11.46
CA ILE A 538 25.96 23.90 10.91
C ILE A 538 24.97 23.04 10.14
N GLU A 539 23.78 22.79 10.70
CA GLU A 539 22.73 22.03 10.02
C GLU A 539 22.33 22.72 8.70
N CYS A 540 22.21 24.04 8.68
CA CYS A 540 21.90 24.77 7.46
C CYS A 540 23.03 24.70 6.42
N GLU A 541 24.29 24.75 6.85
CA GLU A 541 25.44 24.55 5.95
C GLU A 541 25.45 23.13 5.36
N GLU A 542 25.15 22.10 6.17
CA GLU A 542 25.04 20.72 5.67
C GLU A 542 23.94 20.58 4.60
N ARG A 543 22.84 21.34 4.71
CA ARG A 543 21.80 21.40 3.67
C ARG A 543 22.24 22.19 2.45
N ALA A 544 22.94 23.30 2.65
CA ALA A 544 23.49 24.12 1.57
C ALA A 544 24.52 23.35 0.74
N ALA A 545 25.37 22.55 1.37
CA ALA A 545 26.36 21.71 0.72
C ALA A 545 25.74 20.66 -0.23
N LYS A 546 24.50 20.24 0.04
CA LYS A 546 23.74 19.27 -0.76
C LYS A 546 22.79 19.93 -1.77
N ALA A 547 22.93 21.22 -2.02
CA ALA A 547 22.00 21.96 -2.89
C ALA A 547 21.82 21.34 -4.28
N LYS A 548 22.91 20.88 -4.89
CA LYS A 548 22.93 20.25 -6.22
C LYS A 548 22.23 18.90 -6.25
N ASP A 549 22.05 18.26 -5.09
CA ASP A 549 21.37 16.97 -4.98
C ASP A 549 19.85 17.15 -4.79
N VAL A 550 19.37 18.38 -4.54
CA VAL A 550 17.96 18.67 -4.22
C VAL A 550 17.30 19.59 -5.25
N ILE A 551 18.09 20.44 -5.93
CA ILE A 551 17.63 21.36 -6.98
C ILE A 551 18.24 20.94 -8.33
N HIS A 552 17.39 20.49 -9.25
CA HIS A 552 17.79 20.18 -10.63
C HIS A 552 17.88 21.48 -11.45
N PRO A 553 18.91 21.66 -12.31
CA PRO A 553 19.09 22.89 -13.10
C PRO A 553 17.97 23.17 -14.11
N GLU A 554 17.22 22.15 -14.54
CA GLU A 554 16.09 22.31 -15.48
C GLU A 554 14.72 22.16 -14.80
N MET A 555 14.63 21.30 -13.77
CA MET A 555 13.34 20.92 -13.17
C MET A 555 13.11 21.57 -11.79
N GLY A 556 14.13 22.21 -11.24
CA GLY A 556 14.09 22.75 -9.88
C GLY A 556 13.98 21.66 -8.83
N ARG A 557 13.24 21.92 -7.76
CA ARG A 557 12.98 20.93 -6.72
C ARG A 557 12.08 19.81 -7.25
N GLY A 558 12.43 18.56 -6.96
CA GLY A 558 11.56 17.42 -7.20
C GLY A 558 10.98 16.84 -5.91
N HIS A 559 10.17 15.81 -6.06
CA HIS A 559 9.52 15.11 -4.95
C HIS A 559 9.34 13.63 -5.23
N SER A 560 9.19 12.83 -4.18
CA SER A 560 8.80 11.42 -4.25
C SER A 560 7.30 11.23 -3.93
N ASN A 561 6.48 12.27 -4.11
CA ASN A 561 5.07 12.25 -3.71
C ASN A 561 4.23 11.26 -4.53
N TYR A 562 4.58 11.00 -5.79
CA TYR A 562 3.81 10.08 -6.64
C TYR A 562 3.81 8.64 -6.15
N PRO A 563 4.97 8.04 -5.81
CA PRO A 563 4.97 6.72 -5.18
C PRO A 563 4.40 6.75 -3.74
N GLU A 564 4.65 7.81 -2.95
CA GLU A 564 4.03 7.95 -1.60
C GLU A 564 2.50 8.01 -1.66
N ALA A 565 1.93 8.72 -2.64
CA ALA A 565 0.49 8.84 -2.83
C ALA A 565 -0.14 7.47 -3.13
N ARG A 566 0.50 6.67 -3.99
CA ARG A 566 0.09 5.28 -4.24
C ARG A 566 0.16 4.47 -2.94
N ASN A 567 1.25 4.59 -2.17
CA ASN A 567 1.39 3.91 -0.88
C ASN A 567 0.26 4.23 0.11
N ASN A 568 -0.27 5.47 0.10
CA ASN A 568 -1.43 5.84 0.91
C ASN A 568 -2.72 5.18 0.43
N VAL A 569 -2.89 4.99 -0.89
CA VAL A 569 -4.01 4.23 -1.45
C VAL A 569 -3.93 2.76 -1.03
N LEU A 570 -2.74 2.14 -1.09
CA LEU A 570 -2.55 0.74 -0.71
C LEU A 570 -3.03 0.45 0.72
N ILE A 571 -2.85 1.38 1.65
CA ILE A 571 -3.26 1.21 3.06
C ILE A 571 -4.78 1.07 3.20
N ARG A 572 -5.56 1.60 2.25
CA ARG A 572 -7.04 1.44 2.24
C ARG A 572 -7.46 0.01 1.90
N TYR A 573 -6.72 -0.65 1.01
CA TYR A 573 -6.99 -2.03 0.59
C TYR A 573 -6.29 -3.07 1.47
N ARG A 574 -5.15 -2.72 2.07
CA ARG A 574 -4.39 -3.58 2.97
C ARG A 574 -3.84 -2.81 4.16
N SER A 575 -4.53 -2.92 5.30
CA SER A 575 -4.06 -2.30 6.54
C SER A 575 -2.72 -2.87 6.98
N LYS A 576 -1.81 -1.99 7.44
CA LYS A 576 -0.53 -2.39 8.04
C LYS A 576 -0.69 -3.08 9.41
N SER A 577 -1.90 -3.11 9.96
CA SER A 577 -2.24 -3.81 11.21
C SER A 577 -2.63 -5.26 11.03
N ILE A 578 -2.91 -5.70 9.79
CA ILE A 578 -3.37 -7.05 9.49
C ILE A 578 -2.23 -7.78 8.78
N SER A 579 -1.93 -9.00 9.22
CA SER A 579 -0.95 -9.86 8.56
C SER A 579 -1.64 -10.72 7.50
N LEU A 580 -1.55 -10.28 6.25
CA LEU A 580 -1.97 -11.02 5.06
C LEU A 580 -1.02 -12.18 4.71
N ASN A 581 -1.61 -13.23 4.14
CA ASN A 581 -0.85 -14.22 3.38
C ASN A 581 -0.32 -13.61 2.06
N ARG A 582 0.51 -14.38 1.35
CA ARG A 582 1.23 -13.88 0.17
C ARG A 582 0.28 -13.45 -0.96
N LEU A 583 -0.67 -14.31 -1.34
CA LEU A 583 -1.59 -14.04 -2.45
C LEU A 583 -2.51 -12.86 -2.15
N ALA A 584 -3.11 -12.79 -0.96
CA ALA A 584 -3.93 -11.65 -0.56
C ALA A 584 -3.11 -10.35 -0.53
N TYR A 585 -1.86 -10.41 -0.08
CA TYR A 585 -0.95 -9.26 -0.14
C TYR A 585 -0.69 -8.80 -1.57
N CYS A 586 -0.36 -9.71 -2.49
CA CYS A 586 -0.12 -9.36 -3.89
C CYS A 586 -1.39 -8.78 -4.53
N LEU A 587 -2.51 -9.50 -4.46
CA LEU A 587 -3.78 -9.06 -5.05
C LEU A 587 -4.23 -7.69 -4.54
N TRP A 588 -4.23 -7.45 -3.23
CA TRP A 588 -4.65 -6.14 -2.70
C TRP A 588 -3.62 -5.04 -2.89
N THR A 589 -2.35 -5.40 -3.10
CA THR A 589 -1.36 -4.43 -3.57
C THR A 589 -1.65 -4.03 -5.01
N ASP A 590 -1.90 -4.98 -5.91
CA ASP A 590 -2.21 -4.70 -7.32
C ASP A 590 -3.50 -3.91 -7.48
N VAL A 591 -4.56 -4.28 -6.75
CA VAL A 591 -5.79 -3.49 -6.67
C VAL A 591 -5.51 -2.04 -6.24
N GLY A 592 -4.70 -1.86 -5.19
CA GLY A 592 -4.34 -0.53 -4.73
C GLY A 592 -3.46 0.24 -5.71
N LEU A 593 -2.60 -0.44 -6.48
CA LEU A 593 -1.78 0.17 -7.53
C LEU A 593 -2.65 0.58 -8.73
N LEU A 594 -3.59 -0.27 -9.17
CA LEU A 594 -4.59 0.06 -10.19
C LEU A 594 -5.38 1.29 -9.78
N GLN A 595 -5.89 1.32 -8.55
CA GLN A 595 -6.60 2.49 -8.02
C GLN A 595 -5.70 3.73 -7.96
N GLY A 596 -4.46 3.58 -7.51
CA GLY A 596 -3.48 4.66 -7.42
C GLY A 596 -3.02 5.19 -8.79
N ASN A 597 -3.24 4.44 -9.87
CA ASN A 597 -2.89 4.82 -11.23
C ASN A 597 -4.05 5.46 -12.01
N MET A 598 -5.26 5.53 -11.41
CA MET A 598 -6.47 6.00 -12.10
C MET A 598 -6.39 7.43 -12.62
N SER A 599 -5.62 8.32 -11.99
CA SER A 599 -5.43 9.69 -12.51
C SER A 599 -4.66 9.72 -13.85
N TRP A 600 -3.77 8.76 -14.09
CA TRP A 600 -3.13 8.59 -15.39
C TRP A 600 -4.08 7.89 -16.37
N CYS A 601 -4.75 6.82 -15.94
CA CYS A 601 -5.72 6.10 -16.77
C CYS A 601 -6.87 7.00 -17.26
N PHE A 602 -7.35 7.94 -16.44
CA PHE A 602 -8.37 8.90 -16.83
C PHE A 602 -7.94 9.76 -18.03
N ARG A 603 -6.65 10.13 -18.11
CA ARG A 603 -6.10 10.89 -19.25
C ARG A 603 -5.87 10.00 -20.46
N GLU A 604 -5.37 8.79 -20.23
CA GLU A 604 -4.96 7.87 -21.29
C GLU A 604 -6.14 7.15 -21.97
N PHE A 605 -7.07 6.64 -21.16
CA PHE A 605 -8.20 5.81 -21.61
C PHE A 605 -9.54 6.54 -21.54
N GLY A 606 -9.57 7.75 -20.98
CA GLY A 606 -10.75 8.59 -20.87
C GLY A 606 -11.59 8.37 -19.60
N PRO A 607 -12.59 9.23 -19.37
CA PRO A 607 -13.39 9.26 -18.14
C PRO A 607 -14.26 8.02 -17.90
N ALA A 608 -14.59 7.27 -18.94
CA ALA A 608 -15.41 6.07 -18.85
C ALA A 608 -14.62 4.80 -18.43
N TYR A 609 -13.29 4.89 -18.40
CA TYR A 609 -12.43 3.75 -18.07
C TYR A 609 -12.45 3.45 -16.56
N HIS A 610 -12.58 2.16 -16.20
CA HIS A 610 -12.37 1.69 -14.83
C HIS A 610 -11.90 0.24 -14.78
N TRP A 611 -10.78 -0.03 -14.11
CA TRP A 611 -10.16 -1.36 -14.02
C TRP A 611 -11.08 -2.42 -13.40
N ILE A 612 -11.94 -2.05 -12.43
CA ILE A 612 -12.94 -2.97 -11.84
C ILE A 612 -13.79 -3.62 -12.93
N VAL A 613 -14.29 -2.83 -13.89
CA VAL A 613 -15.15 -3.33 -14.98
C VAL A 613 -14.44 -4.41 -15.79
N GLU A 614 -13.15 -4.22 -16.06
CA GLU A 614 -12.33 -5.22 -16.76
C GLU A 614 -12.17 -6.51 -15.95
N VAL A 615 -11.99 -6.42 -14.62
CA VAL A 615 -11.88 -7.61 -13.76
C VAL A 615 -13.18 -8.41 -13.78
N TYR A 616 -14.35 -7.75 -13.67
CA TYR A 616 -15.65 -8.43 -13.77
C TYR A 616 -15.82 -9.12 -15.11
N ARG A 617 -15.52 -8.42 -16.22
CA ARG A 617 -15.59 -9.00 -17.57
C ARG A 617 -14.65 -10.19 -17.75
N ALA A 618 -13.41 -10.09 -17.26
CA ALA A 618 -12.42 -11.15 -17.33
C ALA A 618 -12.79 -12.39 -16.50
N MET A 619 -13.49 -12.17 -15.37
CA MET A 619 -14.05 -13.23 -14.54
C MET A 619 -15.39 -13.79 -15.08
N GLU A 620 -15.87 -13.28 -16.21
CA GLU A 620 -17.18 -13.59 -16.79
C GLU A 620 -18.35 -13.38 -15.83
N LEU A 621 -18.24 -12.33 -15.01
CA LEU A 621 -19.27 -11.92 -14.05
C LEU A 621 -19.99 -10.66 -14.55
N PRO A 622 -21.28 -10.50 -14.22
CA PRO A 622 -22.01 -9.28 -14.53
C PRO A 622 -21.37 -8.10 -13.80
N VAL A 623 -21.29 -6.97 -14.50
CA VAL A 623 -20.75 -5.74 -13.92
C VAL A 623 -21.85 -5.14 -13.04
N PRO A 624 -21.58 -4.80 -11.77
CA PRO A 624 -22.53 -4.05 -10.95
C PRO A 624 -22.71 -2.65 -11.54
N GLU A 625 -23.95 -2.23 -11.78
CA GLU A 625 -24.30 -0.86 -12.19
C GLU A 625 -24.54 0.06 -10.99
#